data_AF-A0A815I954-F1
#
_entry.id   AF-A0A815I954-F1
#
_cell.length_a   1.000
_cell.length_b   1.000
_cell.length_c   1.000
_cell.angle_alpha   90.00
_cell.angle_beta   90.00
_cell.angle_gamma   90.00
#
_symmetry.space_group_name_H-M   'P 1'
#
loop_
_entity.id
_entity.type
_entity.pdbx_description
1 polymer ?
#
loop_
_entity_poly.entity_id
_entity_poly.type
_entity_poly.pdbx_seq_one_letter_code
_entity_poly.pdbx_strand_id
1 'polypeptide(L)'
;MFSLKNYFVNLNIFESSTDSTATDAEKEHERRSNIISTRIFLIILIVVLFGLAIIMKTRSRNTLIIVENPSEDQFINLPSDAHCPCSRISLTYDEFIS
;
A
#
# COMPACT_ATOMS: atom_id res chain seq x y z
N MET A 1 -28.55 10.40 11.09
CA MET A 1 -27.40 10.69 10.18
C MET A 1 -26.74 12.06 10.42
N PHE A 2 -27.39 13.04 11.06
CA PHE A 2 -26.81 14.39 11.28
C PHE A 2 -25.71 14.48 12.35
N SER A 3 -25.71 13.60 13.36
CA SER A 3 -24.74 13.68 14.47
C SER A 3 -23.29 13.40 14.07
N LEU A 4 -23.08 12.48 13.13
CA LEU A 4 -21.73 12.09 12.69
C LEU A 4 -21.05 13.23 11.92
N LYS A 5 -21.80 13.90 11.03
CA LYS A 5 -21.31 15.04 10.26
C LYS A 5 -20.84 16.17 11.17
N ASN A 6 -21.64 16.50 12.19
CA ASN A 6 -21.26 17.53 13.16
C ASN A 6 -20.03 17.14 13.99
N TYR A 7 -19.87 15.86 14.31
CA TYR A 7 -18.68 15.37 15.01
C TYR A 7 -17.41 15.57 14.18
N PHE A 8 -17.42 15.17 12.90
CA PHE A 8 -16.27 15.38 12.02
C PHE A 8 -16.01 16.86 11.71
N VAL A 9 -17.05 17.70 11.65
CA VAL A 9 -16.91 19.14 11.41
C VAL A 9 -16.27 19.86 12.59
N ASN A 10 -16.54 19.41 13.83
CA ASN A 10 -15.97 19.96 15.06
C ASN A 10 -14.75 19.18 15.56
N LEU A 11 -14.21 18.28 14.74
CA LEU A 11 -13.03 17.52 15.10
C LEU A 11 -11.85 18.48 15.20
N ASN A 12 -11.24 18.54 16.37
CA ASN A 12 -9.98 19.23 16.60
C ASN A 12 -9.01 18.24 17.24
N ILE A 13 -7.98 17.85 16.49
CA ILE A 13 -6.97 16.88 16.93
C ILE A 13 -5.89 17.59 17.76
N PHE A 14 -5.69 18.89 17.54
CA PHE A 14 -4.66 19.67 18.21
C PHE A 14 -5.20 20.23 19.53
N GLU A 15 -4.52 19.91 20.62
CA GLU A 15 -4.83 20.39 21.96
C GLU A 15 -4.74 21.93 22.00
N SER A 16 -5.72 22.58 22.62
CA SER A 16 -5.66 24.00 22.90
C SER A 16 -4.77 24.25 24.12
N SER A 17 -3.86 25.20 24.02
CA SER A 17 -3.00 25.61 25.13
C SER A 17 -3.86 26.03 26.33
N THR A 18 -3.61 25.41 27.49
CA THR A 18 -4.27 25.79 28.76
C THR A 18 -3.48 26.92 29.41
N ASP A 19 -3.17 27.97 28.63
CA ASP A 19 -2.49 29.12 29.17
C ASP A 19 -3.51 30.04 29.85
N SER A 20 -3.41 30.09 31.18
CA SER A 20 -4.30 30.92 32.01
C SER A 20 -4.03 32.41 31.84
N THR A 21 -2.92 32.77 31.19
CA THR A 21 -2.51 34.16 30.94
C THR A 21 -2.91 34.67 29.55
N ALA A 22 -3.35 33.78 28.65
CA ALA A 22 -3.75 34.14 27.30
C ALA A 22 -5.10 34.88 27.25
N THR A 23 -5.14 35.93 26.44
CA THR A 23 -6.33 36.74 26.18
C THR A 23 -7.37 35.95 25.37
N ASP A 24 -8.64 36.35 25.45
CA ASP A 24 -9.73 35.67 24.70
C ASP A 24 -9.50 35.69 23.18
N ALA A 25 -8.83 36.73 22.67
CA ALA A 25 -8.47 36.86 21.26
C ALA A 25 -7.41 35.83 20.82
N GLU A 26 -6.41 35.57 21.66
CA GLU A 26 -5.37 34.57 21.39
C GLU A 26 -5.95 33.16 21.40
N LYS A 27 -6.83 32.85 22.35
CA LYS A 27 -7.52 31.56 22.45
C LYS A 27 -8.40 31.27 21.23
N GLU A 28 -9.13 32.27 20.73
CA GLU A 28 -9.95 32.12 19.53
C GLU A 28 -9.07 31.95 18.27
N HIS A 29 -7.96 32.68 18.17
CA HIS A 29 -7.03 32.51 17.06
C HIS A 29 -6.40 31.11 17.06
N GLU A 30 -5.99 30.61 18.22
CA GLU A 30 -5.44 29.27 18.38
C GLU A 30 -6.47 28.21 17.97
N ARG A 31 -7.72 28.33 18.45
CA ARG A 31 -8.81 27.41 18.10
C ARG A 31 -9.03 27.34 16.59
N ARG A 32 -9.05 28.48 15.89
CA ARG A 32 -9.20 28.51 14.42
C ARG A 32 -8.03 27.84 13.73
N SER A 33 -6.82 28.12 14.18
CA SER A 33 -5.59 27.51 13.65
C SER A 33 -5.63 25.98 13.80
N ASN A 34 -6.01 25.49 14.99
CA ASN A 34 -6.06 24.07 15.31
C ASN A 34 -7.09 23.30 14.46
N ILE A 35 -8.26 23.90 14.18
CA ILE A 35 -9.26 23.32 13.27
C ILE A 35 -8.71 23.22 11.84
N ILE A 36 -8.04 24.26 11.35
CA ILE A 36 -7.46 24.27 10.01
C ILE A 36 -6.34 23.22 9.90
N SER A 37 -5.44 23.19 10.87
CA SER A 37 -4.37 22.19 10.96
C SER A 37 -4.93 20.76 11.00
N THR A 38 -6.02 20.54 11.74
CA THR A 38 -6.70 19.22 11.79
C THR A 38 -7.17 18.78 10.40
N ARG A 39 -7.78 19.69 9.63
CA ARG A 39 -8.23 19.38 8.27
C ARG A 39 -7.07 19.06 7.34
N ILE A 40 -5.99 19.84 7.40
CA ILE A 40 -4.79 19.61 6.59
C ILE A 40 -4.17 18.25 6.95
N PHE A 41 -4.04 17.95 8.25
CA PHE A 41 -3.52 16.67 8.72
C PHE A 41 -4.33 15.48 8.18
N LEU A 42 -5.67 15.53 8.27
CA LEU A 42 -6.52 14.46 7.75
C LEU A 42 -6.38 14.29 6.24
N ILE A 43 -6.29 15.38 5.48
CA ILE A 43 -6.07 15.32 4.03
C ILE A 43 -4.73 14.62 3.72
N ILE A 44 -3.65 15.05 4.37
CA ILE A 44 -2.32 14.46 4.19
C ILE A 44 -2.32 12.98 4.58
N LEU A 45 -2.91 12.65 5.72
CA LEU A 45 -3.02 11.27 6.20
C LEU A 45 -3.74 10.38 5.17
N ILE A 46 -4.87 10.85 4.63
CA ILE A 46 -5.60 10.13 3.59
C ILE A 46 -4.72 9.93 2.35
N VAL A 47 -4.02 10.98 1.89
CA VAL A 47 -3.12 10.90 0.72
C VAL A 47 -2.00 9.87 0.94
N VAL A 48 -1.37 9.87 2.11
CA VAL A 48 -0.32 8.90 2.46
C VAL A 48 -0.87 7.48 2.48
N LEU A 49 -2.01 7.25 3.15
CA LEU A 49 -2.65 5.94 3.20
C LEU A 49 -3.04 5.45 1.80
N PHE A 50 -3.55 6.34 0.94
CA PHE A 50 -3.90 6.00 -0.44
C PHE A 50 -2.67 5.63 -1.26
N GLY A 51 -1.58 6.41 -1.12
CA GLY A 51 -0.30 6.11 -1.76
C GLY A 51 0.24 4.74 -1.35
N LEU A 52 0.24 4.44 -0.05
CA LEU A 52 0.64 3.13 0.48
C LEU A 52 -0.24 1.99 -0.07
N ALA A 53 -1.56 2.18 -0.10
CA ALA A 53 -2.48 1.18 -0.63
C ALA A 53 -2.22 0.87 -2.11
N ILE A 54 -1.93 1.89 -2.93
CA ILE A 54 -1.54 1.72 -4.34
C ILE A 54 -0.25 0.92 -4.45
N ILE A 55 0.78 1.28 -3.70
CA ILE A 55 2.08 0.58 -3.73
C ILE A 55 1.91 -0.89 -3.34
N MET A 56 1.15 -1.17 -2.28
CA MET A 56 0.88 -2.54 -1.82
C MET A 56 0.11 -3.36 -2.87
N LYS A 57 -0.90 -2.76 -3.50
CA LYS A 57 -1.64 -3.39 -4.60
C LYS A 57 -0.74 -3.70 -5.79
N THR A 58 0.14 -2.76 -6.17
CA THR A 58 1.08 -2.93 -7.29
C THR A 58 2.14 -3.99 -6.98
N ARG A 59 2.62 -4.08 -5.74
CA ARG A 59 3.63 -5.06 -5.31
C ARG A 59 3.14 -6.52 -5.35
N SER A 60 1.82 -6.75 -5.29
CA SER A 60 1.24 -8.10 -5.13
C SER A 60 1.00 -8.86 -6.42
N ARG A 61 1.84 -8.73 -7.46
CA ARG A 61 1.70 -9.51 -8.70
C ARG A 61 2.99 -10.22 -9.12
N ASN A 62 3.54 -11.02 -8.21
CA ASN A 62 4.45 -12.08 -8.62
C ASN A 62 3.60 -13.27 -9.08
N THR A 63 3.09 -13.22 -10.30
CA THR A 63 2.40 -14.36 -10.90
C THR A 63 3.45 -15.40 -11.26
N LEU A 64 3.43 -16.54 -10.58
CA LEU A 64 4.27 -17.68 -10.91
C LEU A 64 3.67 -18.35 -12.15
N ILE A 65 4.29 -18.14 -13.30
CA ILE A 65 3.88 -18.74 -14.57
C ILE A 65 4.60 -20.08 -14.69
N ILE A 66 3.85 -21.18 -14.61
CA ILE A 66 4.37 -22.53 -14.85
C ILE A 66 4.04 -22.90 -16.29
N VAL A 67 5.08 -23.11 -17.11
CA VAL A 67 4.93 -23.59 -18.49
C VAL A 67 5.29 -25.08 -18.49
N GLU A 68 4.28 -25.93 -18.69
CA GLU A 68 4.48 -27.38 -18.83
C GLU A 68 4.82 -27.71 -20.29
N ASN A 69 5.95 -28.38 -20.52
CA ASN A 69 6.48 -28.73 -21.85
C ASN A 69 6.64 -27.50 -22.78
N PRO A 70 7.57 -26.57 -22.47
CA PRO A 70 7.82 -25.41 -23.32
C PRO A 70 8.28 -25.85 -24.73
N SER A 71 7.85 -25.13 -25.76
CA SER A 71 8.43 -25.26 -27.10
C SER A 71 9.86 -24.74 -27.13
N GLU A 72 10.64 -25.10 -28.16
CA GLU A 72 12.07 -24.73 -28.27
C GLU A 72 12.28 -23.21 -28.18
N ASP A 73 11.43 -22.43 -28.83
CA ASP A 73 11.42 -20.97 -28.78
C ASP A 73 11.08 -20.43 -27.38
N GLN A 74 10.20 -21.10 -26.62
CA GLN A 74 9.88 -20.69 -25.25
C GLN A 74 11.00 -21.04 -24.26
N PHE A 75 11.73 -22.13 -24.49
CA PHE A 75 12.90 -22.52 -23.71
C PHE A 75 14.06 -21.54 -23.90
N ILE A 76 14.33 -21.12 -25.14
CA ILE A 76 15.39 -20.14 -25.44
C ILE A 76 15.12 -18.79 -24.79
N ASN A 77 13.84 -18.43 -24.63
CA ASN A 77 13.41 -17.15 -24.05
C ASN A 77 13.23 -17.19 -22.51
N LEU A 78 13.60 -18.29 -21.85
CA LEU A 78 13.47 -18.43 -20.40
C LEU A 78 14.57 -17.63 -19.68
N PRO A 79 14.25 -16.88 -18.61
CA PRO A 79 15.26 -16.13 -17.87
C PRO A 79 16.25 -17.06 -17.17
N SER A 80 17.48 -16.60 -16.94
CA SER A 80 18.58 -17.42 -16.43
C SER A 80 18.41 -17.93 -15.00
N ASP A 81 17.47 -17.36 -14.23
CA ASP A 81 17.08 -17.77 -12.89
C ASP A 81 15.85 -18.71 -12.87
N ALA A 82 15.35 -19.10 -14.04
CA ALA A 82 14.26 -20.06 -14.14
C ALA A 82 14.67 -21.42 -13.57
N HIS A 83 13.86 -21.93 -12.64
CA HIS A 83 14.05 -23.25 -12.06
C HIS A 83 13.22 -24.28 -12.85
N CYS A 84 13.90 -25.24 -13.46
CA CYS A 84 13.26 -26.38 -14.11
C CYS A 84 13.21 -27.56 -13.12
N PRO A 85 12.08 -27.84 -12.47
CA PRO A 85 11.96 -29.08 -11.71
C PRO A 85 11.98 -30.26 -12.69
N CYS A 86 13.00 -31.12 -12.59
CA CYS A 86 13.05 -32.35 -13.37
C CYS A 86 11.91 -33.28 -12.89
N SER A 87 10.97 -33.64 -13.77
CA SER A 87 9.93 -34.63 -13.40
C SER A 87 10.49 -36.05 -13.28
N ARG A 88 11.63 -36.32 -13.94
CA ARG A 88 12.40 -37.57 -13.83
C ARG A 88 13.90 -37.25 -13.73
N ILE A 89 14.56 -37.85 -12.74
CA ILE A 89 16.00 -37.72 -12.50
C ILE A 89 16.85 -38.72 -13.30
N SER A 90 16.19 -39.67 -13.97
CA SER A 90 16.82 -40.69 -14.78
C SER A 90 15.87 -41.11 -15.89
N LEU A 91 16.37 -41.18 -17.11
CA LEU A 91 15.71 -41.83 -18.24
C LEU A 91 16.30 -43.23 -18.38
N THR A 92 15.43 -44.21 -18.63
CA THR A 92 15.91 -45.55 -18.97
C THR A 92 16.56 -45.52 -20.36
N TYR A 93 17.55 -46.37 -20.61
CA TYR A 93 18.26 -46.38 -21.89
C TYR A 93 17.29 -46.59 -23.06
N ASP A 94 16.31 -47.48 -22.89
CA ASP A 94 15.29 -47.77 -23.89
C ASP A 94 14.42 -46.56 -24.26
N GLU A 95 14.18 -45.63 -23.33
CA GLU A 95 13.46 -44.36 -23.58
C GLU A 95 14.33 -43.30 -24.28
N PHE A 96 15.66 -43.45 -24.30
CA PHE A 96 16.58 -42.47 -24.91
C PHE A 96 16.85 -42.74 -26.39
N ILE A 97 16.85 -44.02 -26.80
CA ILE A 97 17.19 -44.45 -28.17
C ILE A 97 15.97 -44.67 -29.09
N SER A 98 14.75 -44.48 -28.59
CA SER A 98 13.50 -44.49 -29.38
C SER A 98 13.23 -43.14 -30.02
#